data_AF-A0A7S3P8H4-F1
#
_entry.id   AF-A0A7S3P8H4-F1
#
_cell.length_a   1.000
_cell.length_b   1.000
_cell.length_c   1.000
_cell.angle_alpha   90.00
_cell.angle_beta   90.00
_cell.angle_gamma   90.00
#
_symmetry.space_group_name_H-M   'P 1'
#
loop_
_entity.id
_entity.type
_entity.pdbx_description
1 polymer ?
#
loop_
_entity_poly.entity_id
_entity_poly.type
_entity_poly.pdbx_seq_one_letter_code
_entity_poly.pdbx_strand_id
1 'polypeptide(L)'
;DWICREYAGGWFVVLEYDYIPGDHQQVTKASWMSLLRRIATLHNNGYVHGDILPRNMLFSGNEGYIIDFDLMRQEGQQYVLGYNYVDFEKYRHTDAQAQKQMKKTHDVHALTIIAVEYFGDDADALLGGKNITSIQELISIFDSWSFEGSHEVNPDDSTDPLDASSSPVRD
;
A
#
# COMPACT_ATOMS: atom_id res chain seq x y z
N ASP A 1 22.99 15.42 -7.58
CA ASP A 1 24.34 14.83 -7.66
C ASP A 1 24.43 13.63 -6.74
N TRP A 2 24.94 12.51 -7.25
CA TRP A 2 25.06 11.27 -6.48
C TRP A 2 26.32 11.35 -5.61
N ILE A 3 26.19 11.17 -4.30
CA ILE A 3 27.34 11.19 -3.40
C ILE A 3 27.69 9.75 -3.04
N CYS A 4 28.81 9.26 -3.56
CA CYS A 4 29.36 7.96 -3.18
C CYS A 4 30.19 8.15 -1.90
N ARG A 5 29.89 7.39 -0.84
CA ARG A 5 30.63 7.45 0.44
C ARG A 5 30.91 6.04 0.94
N GLU A 6 32.04 5.88 1.61
CA GLU A 6 32.37 4.64 2.32
C GLU A 6 31.69 4.66 3.69
N TYR A 7 30.85 3.66 3.95
CA TYR A 7 30.22 3.46 5.26
C TYR A 7 30.55 2.05 5.75
N ALA A 8 30.92 1.90 7.02
CA ALA A 8 31.16 0.61 7.68
C ALA A 8 32.09 -0.38 6.91
N GLY A 9 33.09 0.13 6.17
CA GLY A 9 34.05 -0.69 5.41
C GLY A 9 33.51 -1.28 4.11
N GLY A 10 32.36 -0.81 3.62
CA GLY A 10 31.78 -1.15 2.32
C GLY A 10 31.57 0.07 1.42
N TRP A 11 31.46 -0.18 0.12
CA TRP A 11 31.17 0.85 -0.88
C TRP A 11 29.66 0.99 -1.04
N PHE A 12 29.11 2.13 -0.60
CA PHE A 12 27.70 2.44 -0.73
C PHE A 12 27.51 3.68 -1.61
N VAL A 13 26.52 3.63 -2.49
CA VAL A 13 25.99 4.82 -3.16
C VAL A 13 24.78 5.25 -2.36
N VAL A 14 24.86 6.41 -1.71
CA VAL A 14 23.78 6.94 -0.89
C VAL A 14 23.04 8.01 -1.69
N LEU A 15 21.72 7.82 -1.81
CA LEU A 15 20.82 8.85 -2.27
C LEU A 15 20.52 9.78 -1.10
N GLU A 16 21.14 10.96 -1.10
CA GLU A 16 20.92 12.01 -0.11
C GLU A 16 19.97 13.06 -0.70
N TYR A 17 18.91 13.36 0.03
CA TYR A 17 17.96 14.42 -0.26
C TYR A 17 17.60 15.12 1.04
N ASP A 18 17.23 16.39 0.95
CA ASP A 18 16.79 17.15 2.12
C ASP A 18 15.62 16.42 2.79
N TYR A 19 15.65 16.33 4.12
CA TYR A 19 14.49 15.88 4.86
C TYR A 19 13.31 16.80 4.53
N ILE A 20 12.28 16.22 3.93
CA ILE A 20 11.05 16.93 3.61
C ILE A 20 10.12 16.73 4.82
N PRO A 21 9.86 17.77 5.64
CA PRO A 21 8.87 17.67 6.69
C PRO A 21 7.50 17.39 6.04
N GLY A 22 6.85 16.34 6.51
CA GLY A 22 5.53 15.94 6.07
C GLY A 22 4.66 15.65 7.29
N ASP A 23 3.44 16.15 7.27
CA ASP A 23 2.42 15.78 8.24
C ASP A 23 1.61 14.60 7.71
N HIS A 24 1.06 13.79 8.62
CA HIS A 24 0.11 12.75 8.25
C HIS A 24 -1.15 13.42 7.67
N GLN A 25 -1.35 13.32 6.36
CA GLN A 25 -2.53 13.86 5.70
C GLN A 25 -3.62 12.79 5.60
N GLN A 26 -4.85 13.20 5.87
CA GLN A 26 -6.01 12.33 5.69
C GLN A 26 -6.14 11.91 4.23
N VAL A 27 -6.43 10.64 4.01
CA VAL A 27 -6.68 10.12 2.67
C VAL A 27 -8.04 10.65 2.21
N THR A 28 -8.06 11.38 1.10
CA THR A 28 -9.28 11.86 0.49
C THR A 28 -9.76 10.86 -0.56
N LYS A 29 -11.06 10.87 -0.87
CA LYS A 29 -11.58 10.12 -2.02
C LYS A 29 -10.83 10.46 -3.32
N ALA A 30 -10.46 11.74 -3.50
CA ALA A 30 -9.74 12.19 -4.69
C ALA A 30 -8.33 11.56 -4.79
N SER A 31 -7.57 11.59 -3.70
CA SER A 31 -6.22 11.00 -3.66
C SER A 31 -6.26 9.47 -3.80
N TRP A 32 -7.23 8.82 -3.18
CA TRP A 32 -7.49 7.39 -3.36
C TRP A 32 -7.83 7.04 -4.81
N MET A 33 -8.74 7.78 -5.44
CA MET A 33 -9.09 7.57 -6.85
C MET A 33 -7.89 7.81 -7.79
N SER A 34 -7.01 8.76 -7.48
CA SER A 34 -5.75 8.94 -8.22
C SER A 34 -4.88 7.69 -8.11
N LEU A 35 -4.68 7.14 -6.91
CA LEU A 35 -3.93 5.90 -6.69
C LEU A 35 -4.53 4.71 -7.44
N LEU A 36 -5.85 4.50 -7.37
CA LEU A 36 -6.52 3.40 -8.06
C LEU A 36 -6.31 3.47 -9.58
N ARG A 37 -6.35 4.67 -10.17
CA ARG A 37 -6.10 4.87 -11.62
C ARG A 37 -4.66 4.55 -12.02
N ARG A 38 -3.68 4.79 -11.15
CA ARG A 38 -2.28 4.40 -11.37
C ARG A 38 -2.12 2.88 -11.35
N ILE A 39 -2.76 2.20 -10.40
CA ILE A 39 -2.78 0.72 -10.36
C ILE A 39 -3.55 0.15 -11.55
N ALA A 40 -4.64 0.79 -11.99
CA ALA A 40 -5.32 0.41 -13.22
C ALA A 40 -4.42 0.51 -14.44
N THR A 41 -3.58 1.54 -14.51
CA THR A 41 -2.56 1.66 -15.56
C THR A 41 -1.56 0.51 -15.51
N LEU A 42 -1.07 0.16 -14.32
CA LEU A 42 -0.18 -1.00 -14.12
C LEU A 42 -0.83 -2.30 -14.61
N HIS A 43 -2.06 -2.58 -14.18
CA HIS A 43 -2.82 -3.77 -14.54
C HIS A 43 -3.13 -3.83 -16.04
N ASN A 44 -3.47 -2.71 -16.67
CA ASN A 44 -3.72 -2.62 -18.11
C ASN A 44 -2.46 -2.98 -18.93
N ASN A 45 -1.27 -2.78 -18.38
CA ASN A 45 -0.01 -3.18 -18.98
C ASN A 45 0.38 -4.64 -18.67
N GLY A 46 -0.49 -5.41 -18.02
CA GLY A 46 -0.28 -6.83 -17.72
C GLY A 46 0.57 -7.09 -16.47
N TYR A 47 0.80 -6.08 -15.63
CA TYR A 47 1.58 -6.20 -14.41
C TYR A 47 0.70 -6.27 -13.16
N VAL A 48 1.23 -6.92 -12.12
CA VAL A 48 0.69 -6.99 -10.77
C VAL A 48 1.75 -6.40 -9.84
N HIS A 49 1.35 -5.51 -8.93
CA HIS A 49 2.29 -4.90 -7.98
C HIS A 49 2.83 -5.95 -7.01
N GLY A 50 1.93 -6.77 -6.44
CA GLY A 50 2.29 -7.89 -5.56
C GLY A 50 2.65 -7.48 -4.14
N ASP A 51 2.72 -6.19 -3.85
CA ASP A 51 3.05 -5.64 -2.52
C ASP A 51 2.19 -4.44 -2.13
N ILE A 52 0.89 -4.53 -2.40
CA ILE A 52 -0.05 -3.49 -1.98
C ILE A 52 -0.24 -3.56 -0.47
N LEU A 53 0.31 -2.58 0.24
CA LEU A 53 0.29 -2.43 1.69
C LEU A 53 0.21 -0.93 2.04
N PRO A 54 -0.38 -0.52 3.18
CA PRO A 54 -0.49 0.90 3.54
C PRO A 54 0.84 1.65 3.49
N ARG A 55 1.93 1.03 3.97
CA ARG A 55 3.29 1.62 3.97
C ARG A 55 3.86 1.91 2.57
N ASN A 56 3.31 1.27 1.54
CA ASN A 56 3.75 1.44 0.16
C ASN A 56 2.88 2.48 -0.58
N MET A 57 2.01 3.20 0.13
CA MET A 57 1.15 4.25 -0.41
C MET A 57 1.57 5.61 0.12
N LEU A 58 1.65 6.59 -0.78
CA LEU A 58 1.92 7.98 -0.45
C LEU A 58 0.77 8.85 -0.93
N PHE A 59 0.30 9.76 -0.08
CA PHE A 59 -0.76 10.69 -0.42
C PHE A 59 -0.29 12.14 -0.23
N SER A 60 -0.66 13.01 -1.17
CA SER A 60 -0.36 14.44 -1.11
C SER A 60 -1.47 15.22 -1.79
N GLY A 61 -2.25 15.97 -1.02
CA GLY A 61 -3.43 16.67 -1.53
C GLY A 61 -4.42 15.71 -2.20
N ASN A 62 -4.68 15.91 -3.49
CA ASN A 62 -5.60 15.08 -4.29
C ASN A 62 -4.88 13.97 -5.07
N GLU A 63 -3.60 13.74 -4.81
CA GLU A 63 -2.80 12.72 -5.48
C GLU A 63 -2.45 11.58 -4.54
N GLY A 64 -2.53 10.36 -5.06
CA GLY A 64 -2.07 9.15 -4.39
C GLY A 64 -1.09 8.40 -5.29
N TYR A 65 -0.07 7.82 -4.68
CA TYR A 65 1.04 7.15 -5.34
C TYR A 65 1.30 5.79 -4.68
N ILE A 66 1.75 4.83 -5.49
CA ILE A 66 2.24 3.55 -5.03
C ILE A 66 3.76 3.50 -5.23
N ILE A 67 4.48 2.98 -4.24
CA ILE A 67 5.93 2.81 -4.24
C ILE A 67 6.30 1.34 -3.99
N ASP A 68 7.60 1.04 -4.03
CA ASP A 68 8.17 -0.29 -3.76
C ASP A 68 7.73 -1.36 -4.77
N PHE A 69 8.30 -1.30 -5.98
CA PHE A 69 7.99 -2.19 -7.09
C PHE A 69 8.87 -3.45 -7.14
N ASP A 70 9.61 -3.78 -6.07
CA ASP A 70 10.59 -4.88 -6.09
C ASP A 70 9.94 -6.25 -6.34
N LEU A 71 8.69 -6.40 -5.89
CA LEU A 71 7.86 -7.59 -6.12
C LEU A 71 7.00 -7.54 -7.39
N MET A 72 7.01 -6.42 -8.13
CA MET A 72 6.20 -6.27 -9.34
C MET A 72 6.59 -7.29 -10.40
N ARG A 73 5.61 -7.98 -10.97
CA ARG A 73 5.83 -8.98 -12.03
C ARG A 73 4.69 -8.94 -13.05
N GLN A 74 4.88 -9.60 -14.18
CA GLN A 74 3.77 -9.84 -15.11
C GLN A 74 2.76 -10.81 -14.49
N GLU A 75 1.48 -10.60 -14.76
CA GLU A 75 0.42 -11.50 -14.33
C GLU A 75 0.71 -12.96 -14.74
N GLY A 76 0.48 -13.91 -13.83
CA GLY A 76 0.79 -15.33 -14.02
C GLY A 76 2.22 -15.73 -13.66
N GLN A 77 3.16 -14.78 -13.51
CA GLN A 77 4.48 -15.07 -12.92
C GLN A 77 4.35 -15.36 -11.42
N GLN A 78 5.33 -16.05 -10.86
CA GLN A 78 5.27 -16.49 -9.47
C GLN A 78 5.75 -15.42 -8.48
N TYR A 79 5.15 -15.38 -7.30
CA TYR A 79 5.74 -14.72 -6.14
C TYR A 79 7.11 -15.31 -5.82
N VAL A 80 8.00 -14.49 -5.30
CA VAL A 80 9.33 -14.92 -4.84
C VAL A 80 9.24 -15.95 -3.71
N LEU A 81 10.29 -16.75 -3.52
CA LEU A 81 10.34 -17.79 -2.48
C LEU A 81 10.18 -17.21 -1.07
N GLY A 82 10.77 -16.05 -0.81
CA GLY A 82 10.69 -15.35 0.48
C GLY A 82 9.46 -14.46 0.63
N TYR A 83 8.42 -14.63 -0.19
CA TYR A 83 7.23 -13.80 -0.11
C TYR A 83 6.53 -13.98 1.25
N ASN A 84 6.45 -12.89 2.02
CA ASN A 84 5.92 -12.91 3.36
C ASN A 84 4.39 -12.71 3.35
N TYR A 85 3.68 -13.82 3.47
CA TYR A 85 2.22 -13.83 3.64
C TYR A 85 1.83 -13.58 5.10
N VAL A 86 2.50 -14.23 6.06
CA VAL A 86 2.06 -14.35 7.46
C VAL A 86 1.97 -12.99 8.15
N ASP A 87 3.02 -12.18 8.07
CA ASP A 87 3.04 -10.89 8.80
C ASP A 87 2.06 -9.86 8.21
N PHE A 88 1.56 -10.11 7.00
CA PHE A 88 0.65 -9.21 6.29
C PHE A 88 -0.65 -9.90 5.88
N GLU A 89 -1.01 -10.99 6.56
CA GLU A 89 -2.13 -11.87 6.18
C GLU A 89 -3.43 -11.09 5.94
N LYS A 90 -3.69 -10.07 6.76
CA LYS A 90 -4.85 -9.16 6.63
C LYS A 90 -5.01 -8.58 5.22
N TYR A 91 -3.91 -8.21 4.56
CA TYR A 91 -3.91 -7.57 3.25
C TYR A 91 -3.68 -8.56 2.11
N ARG A 92 -3.19 -9.77 2.41
CA ARG A 92 -2.85 -10.73 1.37
C ARG A 92 -4.05 -11.58 1.02
N HIS A 93 -4.38 -11.58 -0.27
CA HIS A 93 -5.33 -12.55 -0.80
C HIS A 93 -4.84 -13.98 -0.48
N THR A 94 -5.74 -14.88 -0.07
CA THR A 94 -5.40 -16.24 0.40
C THR A 94 -4.56 -17.05 -0.61
N ASP A 95 -4.81 -16.87 -1.91
CA ASP A 95 -4.02 -17.49 -3.00
C ASP A 95 -2.66 -16.82 -3.28
N ALA A 96 -2.39 -15.65 -2.72
CA ALA A 96 -1.12 -14.94 -2.88
C ALA A 96 -0.08 -15.56 -1.95
N GLN A 97 0.51 -16.67 -2.36
CA GLN A 97 1.51 -17.42 -1.57
C GLN A 97 2.84 -17.48 -2.31
N ALA A 98 3.93 -17.72 -1.57
CA ALA A 98 5.26 -17.92 -2.14
C ALA A 98 5.23 -18.97 -3.26
N GLN A 99 5.91 -18.67 -4.37
CA GLN A 99 5.96 -19.49 -5.59
C GLN A 99 4.60 -19.76 -6.27
N LYS A 100 3.49 -19.18 -5.81
CA LYS A 100 2.21 -19.21 -6.53
C LYS A 100 2.11 -18.06 -7.51
N GLN A 101 1.21 -18.21 -8.49
CA GLN A 101 1.02 -17.21 -9.54
C GLN A 101 0.43 -15.92 -8.97
N MET A 102 0.99 -14.80 -9.40
CA MET A 102 0.48 -13.46 -9.15
C MET A 102 -0.73 -13.19 -10.04
N LYS A 103 -1.80 -12.66 -9.44
CA LYS A 103 -3.04 -12.28 -10.12
C LYS A 103 -3.38 -10.86 -9.75
N LYS A 104 -3.98 -10.10 -10.67
CA LYS A 104 -4.44 -8.73 -10.39
C LYS A 104 -5.46 -8.66 -9.25
N THR A 105 -6.27 -9.70 -9.09
CA THR A 105 -7.22 -9.84 -7.97
C THR A 105 -6.54 -9.80 -6.61
N HIS A 106 -5.25 -10.15 -6.51
CA HIS A 106 -4.51 -10.06 -5.25
C HIS A 106 -4.29 -8.60 -4.84
N ASP A 107 -3.93 -7.72 -5.78
CA ASP A 107 -3.82 -6.28 -5.52
C ASP A 107 -5.19 -5.69 -5.19
N VAL A 108 -6.25 -6.09 -5.92
CA VAL A 108 -7.63 -5.59 -5.70
C VAL A 108 -8.15 -5.96 -4.31
N HIS A 109 -7.85 -7.18 -3.86
CA HIS A 109 -8.19 -7.61 -2.50
C HIS A 109 -7.53 -6.71 -1.45
N ALA A 110 -6.21 -6.50 -1.55
CA ALA A 110 -5.48 -5.64 -0.64
C ALA A 110 -6.04 -4.21 -0.62
N LEU A 111 -6.31 -3.63 -1.80
CA LEU A 111 -6.90 -2.29 -1.93
C LEU A 111 -8.28 -2.20 -1.27
N THR A 112 -9.09 -3.25 -1.36
CA THR A 112 -10.43 -3.28 -0.76
C THR A 112 -10.34 -3.23 0.77
N ILE A 113 -9.42 -4.01 1.36
CA ILE A 113 -9.18 -4.00 2.81
C ILE A 113 -8.65 -2.64 3.27
N ILE A 114 -7.66 -2.08 2.57
CA ILE A 114 -7.06 -0.79 2.93
C ILE A 114 -8.09 0.35 2.79
N ALA A 115 -8.98 0.27 1.82
CA ALA A 115 -10.04 1.26 1.69
C ALA A 115 -10.98 1.27 2.92
N VAL A 116 -11.31 0.11 3.47
CA VAL A 116 -12.11 0.01 4.71
C VAL A 116 -11.35 0.62 5.89
N GLU A 117 -10.04 0.45 5.98
CA GLU A 117 -9.23 1.09 7.03
C GLU A 117 -9.21 2.62 6.92
N TYR A 118 -9.08 3.15 5.70
CA TYR A 118 -8.98 4.59 5.48
C TYR A 118 -10.31 5.32 5.56
N PHE A 119 -11.41 4.66 5.21
CA PHE A 119 -12.73 5.29 5.09
C PHE A 119 -13.78 4.72 6.05
N GLY A 120 -13.40 3.77 6.91
CA GLY A 120 -14.23 3.24 7.99
C GLY A 120 -15.50 2.54 7.53
N ASP A 121 -16.53 2.63 8.38
CA ASP A 121 -17.82 1.95 8.22
C ASP A 121 -18.52 2.27 6.88
N ASP A 122 -18.33 3.46 6.33
CA ASP A 122 -18.94 3.83 5.05
C ASP A 122 -18.35 3.03 3.89
N ALA A 123 -17.03 2.79 3.90
CA ALA A 123 -16.40 1.94 2.91
C ALA A 123 -16.70 0.45 3.15
N ASP A 124 -16.82 0.01 4.41
CA ASP A 124 -17.26 -1.35 4.70
C ASP A 124 -18.70 -1.59 4.20
N ALA A 125 -19.61 -0.63 4.39
CA ALA A 125 -20.96 -0.72 3.83
C ALA A 125 -20.96 -0.72 2.29
N LEU A 126 -20.02 0.00 1.67
CA LEU A 126 -19.88 0.09 0.22
C LEU A 126 -19.27 -1.19 -0.40
N LEU A 127 -18.29 -1.78 0.26
CA LEU A 127 -17.44 -2.87 -0.29
C LEU A 127 -17.77 -4.24 0.30
N GLY A 128 -18.30 -4.26 1.53
CA GLY A 128 -18.55 -5.44 2.34
C GLY A 128 -19.36 -6.50 1.60
N GLY A 129 -18.81 -7.72 1.55
CA GLY A 129 -19.44 -8.87 0.90
C GLY A 129 -19.46 -8.83 -0.64
N LYS A 130 -18.92 -7.79 -1.28
CA LYS A 130 -18.78 -7.77 -2.75
C LYS A 130 -17.53 -8.57 -3.15
N ASN A 131 -17.70 -9.44 -4.16
CA ASN A 131 -16.58 -10.11 -4.80
C ASN A 131 -16.03 -9.21 -5.92
N ILE A 132 -15.19 -8.24 -5.56
CA ILE A 132 -14.61 -7.28 -6.51
C ILE A 132 -13.43 -7.96 -7.22
N THR A 133 -13.55 -8.14 -8.53
CA THR A 133 -12.62 -8.97 -9.31
C THR A 133 -11.65 -8.18 -10.16
N SER A 134 -11.84 -6.87 -10.29
CA SER A 134 -10.98 -6.00 -11.09
C SER A 134 -10.83 -4.60 -10.49
N ILE A 135 -9.72 -3.95 -10.83
CA ILE A 135 -9.48 -2.56 -10.44
C ILE A 135 -10.48 -1.59 -11.08
N GLN A 136 -10.99 -1.89 -12.28
CA GLN A 136 -12.03 -1.08 -12.93
C GLN A 136 -13.36 -1.15 -12.18
N GLU A 137 -13.71 -2.32 -11.65
CA GLU A 137 -14.90 -2.48 -10.80
C GLU A 137 -14.76 -1.67 -9.51
N LEU A 138 -13.60 -1.75 -8.85
CA LEU A 138 -13.31 -0.96 -7.64
C LEU A 138 -13.39 0.54 -7.92
N ILE A 139 -12.78 1.01 -9.02
CA ILE A 139 -12.87 2.42 -9.46
C ILE A 139 -14.32 2.83 -9.66
N SER A 140 -15.14 2.01 -10.33
CA SER A 140 -16.53 2.34 -10.61
C SER A 140 -17.37 2.45 -9.33
N ILE A 141 -17.11 1.58 -8.36
CA ILE A 141 -17.74 1.63 -7.04
C ILE A 141 -17.41 2.96 -6.35
N PHE A 142 -16.13 3.32 -6.26
CA PHE A 142 -15.73 4.59 -5.64
C PHE A 142 -16.22 5.81 -6.43
N ASP A 143 -16.22 5.79 -7.77
CA ASP A 143 -16.69 6.92 -8.58
C ASP A 143 -18.16 7.24 -8.28
N SER A 144 -19.00 6.20 -8.19
CA SER A 144 -20.43 6.31 -7.86
C SER A 144 -20.74 6.65 -6.39
N TRP A 145 -19.77 6.52 -5.50
CA TRP A 145 -19.98 6.72 -4.06
C TRP A 145 -20.06 8.22 -3.72
N SER A 146 -21.22 8.69 -3.26
CA SER A 146 -21.44 10.10 -2.90
C SER A 146 -20.88 10.47 -1.52
N PHE A 147 -19.58 10.32 -1.34
CA PHE A 147 -18.87 10.64 -0.10
C PHE A 147 -18.09 11.95 -0.22
N GLU A 148 -18.37 12.88 0.70
CA GLU A 148 -17.71 14.20 0.80
C GLU A 148 -16.82 14.33 2.04
N GLY A 149 -16.67 13.24 2.83
CA GLY A 149 -15.89 13.26 4.07
C GLY A 149 -14.39 13.03 3.89
N SER A 150 -13.63 13.38 4.92
CA SER A 150 -12.27 12.91 5.16
C SER A 150 -12.26 12.17 6.50
N HIS A 151 -11.64 10.99 6.56
CA HIS A 151 -11.59 10.20 7.78
C HIS A 151 -10.22 10.36 8.44
N GLU A 152 -10.21 10.71 9.73
CA GLU A 152 -9.02 10.64 10.58
C GLU A 152 -8.74 9.17 10.91
N VAL A 153 -7.70 8.61 10.30
CA VAL A 153 -7.09 7.38 10.80
C VAL A 153 -6.37 7.77 12.08
N ASN A 154 -6.86 7.27 13.22
CA ASN A 154 -6.24 7.52 14.52
C ASN A 154 -4.85 6.86 14.52
N PRO A 155 -3.74 7.60 14.70
CA PRO A 155 -2.40 7.04 14.62
C PRO A 155 -2.09 6.03 15.75
N ASP A 156 -3.00 5.86 16.70
CA ASP A 156 -2.84 4.99 17.87
C ASP A 156 -3.32 3.53 17.63
N ASP A 157 -3.87 3.23 16.44
CA ASP A 157 -4.34 1.86 16.09
C ASP A 157 -3.31 1.06 15.28
N SER A 158 -2.10 1.60 15.08
CA SER A 158 -0.96 0.79 14.67
C SER A 158 -0.41 0.05 15.89
N THR A 159 -0.93 -1.14 16.17
CA THR A 159 -0.17 -2.10 16.97
C THR A 159 1.02 -2.58 16.14
N ASP A 160 2.07 -1.77 16.11
CA ASP A 160 3.39 -2.17 15.63
C ASP A 160 4.07 -2.95 16.78
N PRO A 161 4.32 -4.26 16.65
CA PRO A 161 4.83 -5.08 17.75
C PRO A 161 6.32 -4.85 18.07
N LEU A 162 6.92 -3.74 17.59
CA LEU A 162 8.36 -3.47 17.71
C LEU A 162 8.74 -2.33 18.66
N ASP A 163 7.79 -1.64 19.31
CA ASP A 163 8.16 -0.64 20.31
C ASP A 163 8.38 -1.25 21.71
N ALA A 164 9.46 -2.02 21.81
CA ALA A 164 10.06 -2.41 23.09
C ALA A 164 11.52 -1.97 23.08
N SER A 165 11.75 -0.66 23.14
CA SER A 165 13.05 -0.13 23.54
C SER A 165 12.92 0.75 24.78
N SER A 166 13.44 0.19 25.87
CA SER A 166 13.66 0.79 27.17
C SER A 166 14.38 2.14 27.08
N SER A 167 13.80 3.18 27.68
CA SER A 167 14.52 4.38 28.09
C SER A 167 15.65 4.02 29.08
N PRO A 168 16.89 4.50 28.90
CA PRO A 168 17.90 4.38 29.93
C PRO A 168 17.63 5.41 31.03
N VAL A 169 17.53 4.92 32.27
CA VAL A 169 17.61 5.71 33.50
C VAL A 169 18.94 6.45 33.50
N ARG A 170 18.90 7.77 33.65
CA ARG A 170 20.08 8.59 33.94
C ARG A 170 20.27 8.62 35.46
N ASP A 171 21.39 8.07 35.92
CA ASP A 171 22.05 8.48 37.18
C ASP A 171 22.94 9.70 36.90
#